data_AF-A0A930NP24-F1
#
_entry.id   AF-A0A930NP24-F1
#
_cell.length_a   1.000
_cell.length_b   1.000
_cell.length_c   1.000
_cell.angle_alpha   90.00
_cell.angle_beta   90.00
_cell.angle_gamma   90.00
#
_symmetry.space_group_name_H-M   'P 1'
#
loop_
_entity.id
_entity.type
_entity.pdbx_description
1 polymer ?
#
loop_
_entity_poly.entity_id
_entity_poly.type
_entity_poly.pdbx_seq_one_letter_code
_entity_poly.pdbx_strand_id
1 'polypeptide(L)'
;WEDVIEEAKKSAIVSHNHPEGIKGAQCIAEAICWLRLMRFSKSDVERKVEKFFGYELPPMRDIKKIGSEGHFDGTCQETVPMALRCFMDANSFEETIRLAVLCDGDTDTKACIAGSVAEAYYPVPEWMIEKAISYLPDDMLIILEQFYERIQDSCGTKKG
;
A
#
# COMPACT_ATOMS: atom_id res chain seq x y z
N TRP A 1 -11.94 -13.99 1.74
CA TRP A 1 -10.84 -13.82 0.77
C TRP A 1 -11.42 -13.36 -0.56
N GLU A 2 -12.41 -14.07 -1.12
CA GLU A 2 -13.21 -13.59 -2.27
C GLU A 2 -13.84 -12.21 -2.01
N ASP A 3 -14.30 -11.96 -0.79
CA ASP A 3 -14.85 -10.65 -0.41
C ASP A 3 -13.84 -9.50 -0.58
N VAL A 4 -12.54 -9.72 -0.33
CA VAL A 4 -11.53 -8.63 -0.40
C VAL A 4 -11.32 -8.18 -1.85
N ILE A 5 -11.20 -9.15 -2.78
CA ILE A 5 -11.00 -8.89 -4.20
C ILE A 5 -12.23 -8.18 -4.78
N GLU A 6 -13.41 -8.61 -4.38
CA GLU A 6 -14.67 -8.06 -4.87
C GLU A 6 -14.91 -6.65 -4.31
N GLU A 7 -14.67 -6.42 -3.01
CA GLU A 7 -14.79 -5.09 -2.42
C GLU A 7 -13.73 -4.11 -2.96
N ALA A 8 -12.49 -4.57 -3.22
CA ALA A 8 -11.47 -3.75 -3.88
C ALA A 8 -11.87 -3.34 -5.30
N LYS A 9 -12.54 -4.24 -6.04
CA LYS A 9 -13.10 -3.90 -7.35
C LYS A 9 -14.24 -2.91 -7.26
N LYS A 10 -15.19 -3.12 -6.34
CA LYS A 10 -16.34 -2.24 -6.14
C LYS A 10 -15.91 -0.83 -5.74
N SER A 11 -14.88 -0.70 -4.89
CA SER A 11 -14.35 0.61 -4.50
C SER A 11 -13.58 1.29 -5.63
N ALA A 12 -12.86 0.55 -6.46
CA ALA A 12 -12.10 1.12 -7.58
C ALA A 12 -12.99 1.51 -8.77
N ILE A 13 -13.96 0.69 -9.15
CA ILE A 13 -14.71 0.83 -10.42
C ILE A 13 -15.52 2.14 -10.52
N VAL A 14 -15.89 2.75 -9.39
CA VAL A 14 -16.68 3.99 -9.36
C VAL A 14 -15.90 5.22 -9.81
N SER A 15 -14.56 5.20 -9.73
CA SER A 15 -13.67 6.30 -10.13
C SER A 15 -12.66 5.89 -11.19
N HIS A 16 -12.21 4.64 -11.18
CA HIS A 16 -11.20 4.08 -12.08
C HIS A 16 -11.75 2.82 -12.78
N ASN A 17 -12.72 3.02 -13.67
CA ASN A 17 -13.34 1.95 -14.49
C ASN A 17 -12.46 1.51 -15.67
N HIS A 18 -11.15 1.39 -15.45
CA HIS A 18 -10.21 0.80 -16.40
C HIS A 18 -9.69 -0.51 -15.79
N PRO A 19 -9.56 -1.60 -16.58
CA PRO A 19 -9.13 -2.91 -16.06
C PRO A 19 -7.85 -2.84 -15.22
N GLU A 20 -6.89 -2.02 -15.63
CA GLU A 20 -5.62 -1.86 -14.91
C GLU A 20 -5.75 -1.13 -13.56
N GLY A 21 -6.69 -0.18 -13.45
CA GLY A 21 -6.96 0.49 -12.16
C GLY A 21 -7.60 -0.47 -11.15
N ILE A 22 -8.55 -1.28 -11.60
CA ILE A 22 -9.17 -2.35 -10.79
C ILE A 22 -8.12 -3.39 -10.39
N LYS A 23 -7.29 -3.82 -11.35
CA LYS A 23 -6.25 -4.83 -11.14
C LYS A 23 -5.24 -4.40 -10.08
N GLY A 24 -4.78 -3.14 -10.12
CA GLY A 24 -3.85 -2.65 -9.11
C GLY A 24 -4.48 -2.54 -7.72
N ALA A 25 -5.73 -2.07 -7.62
CA ALA A 25 -6.45 -2.03 -6.35
C ALA A 25 -6.58 -3.44 -5.72
N GLN A 26 -6.94 -4.43 -6.54
CA GLN A 26 -7.01 -5.82 -6.12
C GLN A 26 -5.63 -6.36 -5.71
N CYS A 27 -4.59 -6.11 -6.51
CA CYS A 27 -3.22 -6.55 -6.23
C CYS A 27 -2.73 -6.07 -4.86
N ILE A 28 -2.94 -4.80 -4.52
CA ILE A 28 -2.50 -4.24 -3.24
C ILE A 28 -3.31 -4.82 -2.08
N ALA A 29 -4.64 -4.93 -2.22
CA ALA A 29 -5.49 -5.54 -1.20
C ALA A 29 -5.09 -7.00 -0.91
N GLU A 30 -4.81 -7.77 -1.96
CA GLU A 30 -4.30 -9.14 -1.85
C GLU A 30 -2.95 -9.22 -1.16
N ALA A 31 -2.00 -8.35 -1.55
CA ALA A 31 -0.67 -8.31 -0.95
C ALA A 31 -0.73 -8.04 0.56
N ILE A 32 -1.57 -7.10 0.99
CA ILE A 32 -1.80 -6.81 2.42
C ILE A 32 -2.37 -8.05 3.13
N CYS A 33 -3.34 -8.74 2.55
CA CYS A 33 -3.91 -9.96 3.13
C CYS A 33 -2.89 -11.11 3.21
N TRP A 34 -2.08 -11.31 2.18
CA TRP A 34 -1.01 -12.31 2.18
C TRP A 34 0.00 -12.07 3.30
N LEU A 35 0.40 -10.82 3.52
CA LEU A 35 1.32 -10.45 4.58
C LEU A 35 0.69 -10.60 5.97
N ARG A 36 -0.51 -10.03 6.20
CA ARG A 36 -1.15 -10.02 7.53
C ARG A 36 -1.68 -11.39 7.96
N LEU A 37 -2.36 -12.10 7.05
CA LEU A 37 -3.14 -13.29 7.39
C LEU A 37 -2.39 -14.58 7.11
N MET A 38 -1.60 -14.62 6.03
CA MET A 38 -0.89 -15.83 5.59
C MET A 38 0.59 -15.83 5.96
N ARG A 39 1.12 -14.72 6.47
CA ARG A 39 2.52 -14.54 6.88
C ARG A 39 3.50 -14.88 5.75
N PHE A 40 3.13 -14.53 4.52
CA PHE A 40 4.00 -14.71 3.37
C PHE A 40 5.27 -13.87 3.49
N SER A 41 6.37 -14.43 3.00
CA SER A 41 7.61 -13.68 2.85
C SER A 41 7.48 -12.66 1.71
N LYS A 42 8.35 -11.65 1.68
CA LYS A 42 8.47 -10.73 0.55
C LYS A 42 8.62 -11.46 -0.79
N SER A 43 9.42 -12.53 -0.82
CA SER A 43 9.63 -13.35 -2.02
C SER A 43 8.37 -14.09 -2.48
N ASP A 44 7.50 -14.48 -1.55
CA ASP A 44 6.21 -15.11 -1.88
C ASP A 44 5.25 -14.08 -2.48
N VAL A 45 5.23 -12.87 -1.93
CA VAL A 45 4.41 -11.77 -2.45
C VAL A 45 4.88 -11.40 -3.86
N GLU A 46 6.17 -11.19 -4.09
CA GLU A 46 6.70 -10.85 -5.42
C GLU A 46 6.31 -11.91 -6.47
N ARG A 47 6.52 -13.20 -6.19
CA ARG A 47 6.10 -14.29 -7.09
C ARG A 47 4.59 -14.30 -7.36
N LYS A 48 3.77 -14.00 -6.35
CA LYS A 48 2.31 -14.04 -6.49
C LYS A 48 1.77 -12.83 -7.21
N VAL A 49 2.35 -11.66 -6.98
CA VAL A 49 2.07 -10.42 -7.73
C VAL A 49 2.34 -10.65 -9.21
N GLU A 50 3.49 -11.20 -9.57
CA GLU A 50 3.82 -11.55 -10.96
C GLU A 50 2.83 -12.59 -11.52
N LYS A 51 2.62 -13.69 -10.80
CA LYS A 51 1.79 -14.81 -11.27
C LYS A 51 0.31 -14.45 -11.47
N PHE A 52 -0.28 -13.70 -10.55
CA PHE A 52 -1.73 -13.43 -10.55
C PHE A 52 -2.11 -12.10 -11.19
N PHE A 53 -1.19 -11.13 -11.21
CA PHE A 53 -1.49 -9.78 -11.71
C PHE A 53 -0.61 -9.36 -12.90
N GLY A 54 0.44 -10.14 -13.23
CA GLY A 54 1.35 -9.85 -14.33
C GLY A 54 2.25 -8.65 -14.08
N TYR A 55 2.41 -8.25 -12.82
CA TYR A 55 3.29 -7.14 -12.46
C TYR A 55 4.71 -7.63 -12.21
N GLU A 56 5.62 -7.20 -13.07
CA GLU A 56 7.07 -7.33 -12.84
C GLU A 56 7.56 -6.11 -12.06
N LEU A 57 8.30 -6.34 -10.98
CA LEU A 57 8.80 -5.26 -10.12
C LEU A 57 10.15 -4.77 -10.65
N PRO A 58 10.25 -3.54 -11.21
CA PRO A 58 11.51 -3.04 -11.76
C PRO A 58 12.58 -2.93 -10.65
N PRO A 59 13.88 -3.04 -10.96
CA PRO A 59 14.91 -2.89 -9.95
C PRO A 59 14.98 -1.43 -9.47
N MET A 60 15.30 -1.22 -8.19
CA MET A 60 15.32 0.10 -7.56
C MET A 60 16.18 1.15 -8.28
N ARG A 61 17.28 0.72 -8.90
CA ARG A 61 18.14 1.63 -9.69
C ARG A 61 17.41 2.26 -10.88
N ASP A 62 16.50 1.51 -11.51
CA ASP A 62 15.78 1.95 -12.70
C ASP A 62 14.66 2.91 -12.27
N ILE A 63 13.97 2.62 -11.17
CA ILE A 63 12.95 3.50 -10.57
C ILE A 63 13.57 4.87 -10.23
N LYS A 64 14.70 4.88 -9.51
CA LYS A 64 15.40 6.13 -9.15
C LYS A 64 15.85 6.92 -10.37
N LYS A 65 16.26 6.23 -11.44
CA LYS A 65 16.63 6.87 -12.69
C LYS A 65 15.42 7.56 -13.32
N ILE A 66 14.31 6.84 -13.48
CA ILE A 66 13.04 7.36 -14.02
C ILE A 66 12.59 8.60 -13.24
N GLY A 67 12.60 8.53 -11.91
CA GLY A 67 12.26 9.66 -11.05
C GLY A 67 13.17 10.87 -11.24
N SER A 68 14.49 10.66 -11.31
CA SER A 68 15.48 11.73 -11.52
C SER A 68 15.36 12.44 -12.88
N GLU A 69 14.73 11.79 -13.86
CA GLU A 69 14.42 12.35 -15.17
C GLU A 69 13.13 13.19 -15.16
N GLY A 70 12.45 13.29 -14.02
CA GLY A 70 11.23 14.09 -13.83
C GLY A 70 9.96 13.40 -14.33
N HIS A 71 9.98 12.07 -14.50
CA HIS A 71 8.80 11.30 -14.89
C HIS A 71 7.73 11.34 -13.80
N PHE A 72 6.48 11.49 -14.22
CA PHE A 72 5.33 11.39 -13.32
C PHE A 72 4.67 10.03 -13.52
N ASP A 73 4.70 9.19 -12.49
CA ASP A 73 4.13 7.84 -12.48
C ASP A 73 2.59 7.89 -12.41
N GLY A 74 1.94 8.36 -13.48
CA GLY A 74 0.51 8.63 -13.49
C GLY A 74 -0.37 7.39 -13.74
N THR A 75 0.23 6.23 -14.02
CA THR A 75 -0.50 5.00 -14.34
C THR A 75 -0.36 3.95 -13.24
N CYS A 76 -1.42 3.18 -13.03
CA CYS A 76 -1.43 2.10 -12.06
C CYS A 76 -0.34 1.05 -12.33
N GLN A 77 -0.05 0.80 -13.60
CA GLN A 77 0.97 -0.15 -14.06
C GLN A 77 2.41 0.29 -13.76
N GLU A 78 2.62 1.60 -13.52
CA GLU A 78 3.90 2.12 -13.07
C GLU A 78 3.93 2.18 -11.55
N THR A 79 2.94 2.86 -10.94
CA THR A 79 2.96 3.19 -9.51
C THR A 79 2.88 1.96 -8.62
N VAL A 80 2.05 0.96 -8.96
CA VAL A 80 1.89 -0.26 -8.14
C VAL A 80 3.20 -1.08 -8.10
N PRO A 81 3.84 -1.44 -9.24
CA PRO A 81 5.11 -2.14 -9.20
C PRO A 81 6.23 -1.34 -8.53
N MET A 82 6.30 -0.03 -8.76
CA MET A 82 7.33 0.81 -8.13
C MET A 82 7.15 0.89 -6.60
N ALA A 83 5.92 1.08 -6.12
CA ALA A 83 5.62 1.11 -4.69
C ALA A 83 5.92 -0.25 -4.02
N LEU A 84 5.56 -1.36 -4.67
CA LEU A 84 5.90 -2.70 -4.19
C LEU A 84 7.41 -2.92 -4.15
N ARG A 85 8.19 -2.45 -5.13
CA ARG A 85 9.64 -2.51 -5.08
C ARG A 85 10.22 -1.73 -3.89
N CYS A 86 9.70 -0.54 -3.58
CA CYS A 86 10.10 0.20 -2.38
C CYS A 86 9.90 -0.63 -1.11
N PHE A 87 8.78 -1.34 -0.99
CA PHE A 87 8.55 -2.27 0.12
C PHE A 87 9.52 -3.46 0.08
N MET A 88 9.75 -4.09 -1.08
CA MET A 88 10.62 -5.27 -1.19
C MET A 88 12.04 -4.98 -0.70
N ASP A 89 12.60 -3.83 -1.08
CA ASP A 89 13.99 -3.48 -0.82
C ASP A 89 14.24 -2.85 0.57
N ALA A 90 13.17 -2.43 1.28
CA ALA A 90 13.27 -1.86 2.63
C ALA A 90 13.44 -2.90 3.75
N ASN A 91 13.91 -2.49 4.93
CA ASN A 91 14.01 -3.34 6.13
C ASN A 91 13.14 -2.84 7.29
N SER A 92 12.43 -1.73 7.11
CA SER A 92 11.51 -1.16 8.10
C SER A 92 10.39 -0.38 7.42
N PHE A 93 9.35 -0.05 8.19
CA PHE A 93 8.29 0.86 7.74
C PHE A 93 8.85 2.21 7.30
N GLU A 94 9.68 2.83 8.14
CA GLU A 94 10.29 4.14 7.84
C GLU A 94 11.15 4.09 6.58
N GLU A 95 12.00 3.06 6.44
CA GLU A 95 12.82 2.90 5.23
C GLU A 95 11.95 2.73 3.97
N THR A 96 10.81 2.04 4.07
CA THR A 96 9.87 1.88 2.95
C THR A 96 9.34 3.24 2.49
N ILE A 97 8.89 4.08 3.43
CA ILE A 97 8.40 5.43 3.11
C ILE A 97 9.52 6.30 2.53
N ARG A 98 10.71 6.25 3.14
CA ARG A 98 11.88 7.00 2.64
C ARG A 98 12.25 6.60 1.22
N LEU A 99 12.26 5.30 0.91
CA LEU A 99 12.54 4.81 -0.43
C LEU A 99 11.50 5.29 -1.45
N ALA A 100 10.21 5.27 -1.11
CA ALA A 100 9.15 5.76 -1.99
C ALA A 100 9.30 7.25 -2.29
N VAL A 101 9.63 8.07 -1.29
CA VAL A 101 9.89 9.52 -1.48
C VAL A 101 11.16 9.76 -2.30
N LEU A 102 12.23 9.00 -2.06
CA LEU A 102 13.50 9.12 -2.78
C LEU A 102 13.42 8.68 -4.26
N CYS A 103 12.34 8.03 -4.67
CA CYS A 103 12.13 7.62 -6.05
C CYS A 103 11.51 8.72 -6.92
N ASP A 104 11.20 9.90 -6.36
CA ASP A 104 10.52 11.01 -7.04
C ASP A 104 9.21 10.57 -7.76
N GLY A 105 8.72 11.37 -8.70
CA GLY A 105 7.45 11.14 -9.42
C GLY A 105 6.21 11.42 -8.56
N ASP A 106 5.18 10.58 -8.67
CA ASP A 106 4.00 10.62 -7.80
C ASP A 106 4.36 10.00 -6.45
N THR A 107 5.01 10.80 -5.60
CA THR A 107 5.56 10.33 -4.31
C THR A 107 4.46 10.10 -3.28
N ASP A 108 3.38 10.89 -3.28
CA ASP A 108 2.29 10.74 -2.33
C ASP A 108 1.52 9.44 -2.57
N THR A 109 1.15 9.14 -3.82
CA THR A 109 0.48 7.86 -4.15
C THR A 109 1.40 6.67 -3.89
N LYS A 110 2.67 6.76 -4.34
CA LYS A 110 3.66 5.68 -4.17
C LYS A 110 3.95 5.39 -2.70
N ALA A 111 4.15 6.42 -1.87
CA ALA A 111 4.40 6.26 -0.45
C ALA A 111 3.17 5.76 0.32
N CYS A 112 1.97 6.20 -0.07
CA CYS A 112 0.71 5.69 0.51
C CYS A 112 0.56 4.18 0.28
N ILE A 113 0.74 3.72 -0.97
CA ILE A 113 0.67 2.30 -1.32
C ILE A 113 1.77 1.53 -0.59
N ALA A 114 3.04 1.95 -0.71
CA ALA A 114 4.16 1.25 -0.10
C ALA A 114 4.03 1.18 1.42
N GLY A 115 3.56 2.25 2.06
CA GLY A 115 3.27 2.31 3.49
C GLY A 115 2.17 1.34 3.92
N SER A 116 1.05 1.27 3.19
CA SER A 116 -0.04 0.34 3.51
C SER A 116 0.38 -1.12 3.48
N VAL A 117 1.26 -1.48 2.53
CA VAL A 117 1.87 -2.81 2.42
C VAL A 117 2.92 -3.02 3.52
N ALA A 118 3.73 -2.00 3.83
CA ALA A 118 4.75 -2.08 4.86
C ALA A 118 4.15 -2.28 6.26
N GLU A 119 3.06 -1.59 6.61
CA GLU A 119 2.37 -1.75 7.90
C GLU A 119 1.86 -3.18 8.11
N ALA A 120 1.52 -3.90 7.03
CA ALA A 120 1.12 -5.29 7.11
C ALA A 120 2.27 -6.24 7.56
N TYR A 121 3.52 -5.79 7.47
CA TYR A 121 4.71 -6.60 7.69
C TYR A 121 5.63 -6.07 8.80
N TYR A 122 5.71 -4.75 8.96
CA TYR A 122 6.56 -4.06 9.95
C TYR A 122 5.68 -3.30 10.95
N PRO A 123 6.14 -3.14 12.21
CA PRO A 123 5.54 -2.18 13.12
C PRO A 123 5.77 -0.75 12.60
N VAL A 124 4.77 0.11 12.77
CA VAL A 124 4.87 1.54 12.48
C VAL A 124 5.49 2.24 13.69
N PRO A 125 6.55 3.05 13.52
CA PRO A 125 7.11 3.82 14.63
C PRO A 125 6.07 4.79 15.21
N GLU A 126 5.92 4.79 16.54
CA GLU A 126 4.91 5.60 17.24
C GLU A 126 5.01 7.09 16.90
N TRP A 127 6.23 7.64 16.86
CA TRP A 127 6.46 9.04 16.48
C TRP A 127 5.94 9.38 15.07
N MET A 128 5.93 8.42 14.13
CA MET A 128 5.36 8.64 12.79
C MET A 128 3.85 8.68 12.83
N ILE A 129 3.22 7.84 13.67
CA ILE A 129 1.76 7.84 13.89
C ILE A 129 1.35 9.17 14.50
N GLU A 130 1.99 9.58 15.59
CA GLU A 130 1.73 10.86 16.26
C GLU A 130 1.89 12.03 15.29
N LYS A 131 2.95 11.99 14.47
CA LYS A 131 3.18 13.04 13.48
C LYS A 131 2.12 13.07 12.40
N ALA A 132 1.71 11.92 11.87
CA ALA A 132 0.65 11.83 10.87
C ALA A 132 -0.69 12.33 11.42
N ILE A 133 -1.06 11.92 12.64
CA ILE A 133 -2.27 12.40 13.35
C ILE A 133 -2.23 13.92 13.50
N SER A 134 -1.08 14.50 13.84
CA SER A 134 -0.93 15.96 13.99
C SER A 134 -1.17 16.77 12.70
N TYR A 135 -1.15 16.12 11.54
CA TYR A 135 -1.44 16.77 10.25
C TYR A 135 -2.91 16.68 9.84
N LEU A 136 -3.69 15.80 10.46
CA LEU A 136 -5.09 15.59 10.08
C LEU A 136 -6.00 16.66 10.71
N PRO A 137 -6.96 17.21 9.95
CA PRO A 137 -7.99 18.07 10.51
C PRO A 137 -8.97 17.27 11.38
N ASP A 138 -9.66 17.97 12.29
CA ASP A 138 -10.56 17.37 13.29
C ASP A 138 -11.66 16.49 12.69
N ASP A 139 -12.19 16.87 11.53
CA ASP A 139 -13.23 16.10 10.83
C ASP A 139 -12.71 14.75 10.32
N MET A 140 -11.49 14.69 9.81
CA MET A 140 -10.84 13.44 9.43
C MET A 140 -10.50 12.57 10.64
N LEU A 141 -10.10 13.18 11.76
CA LEU A 141 -9.82 12.46 13.02
C LEU A 141 -11.09 11.76 13.55
N ILE A 142 -12.24 12.44 13.52
CA ILE A 142 -13.53 11.85 13.90
C ILE A 142 -13.86 10.62 13.04
N ILE A 143 -13.64 10.70 11.73
CA ILE A 143 -13.88 9.56 10.83
C ILE A 143 -12.93 8.41 11.13
N LEU A 144 -11.67 8.70 11.43
CA LEU A 144 -10.67 7.70 11.81
C LEU A 144 -11.06 6.96 13.10
N GLU A 145 -11.50 7.70 14.12
CA GLU A 145 -11.98 7.12 15.38
C GLU A 145 -13.18 6.19 15.15
N GLN A 146 -14.21 6.66 14.43
CA GLN A 146 -15.40 5.86 14.11
C GLN A 146 -15.05 4.57 13.35
N PHE A 147 -14.08 4.65 12.43
CA PHE A 147 -13.62 3.49 11.69
C PHE A 147 -12.95 2.45 12.60
N TYR A 148 -12.07 2.89 13.49
CA TYR A 148 -11.40 1.98 14.44
C TYR A 148 -12.38 1.35 15.43
N GLU A 149 -13.33 2.13 15.98
CA GLU A 149 -14.38 1.61 16.85
C GLU A 149 -15.18 0.51 16.16
N ARG A 150 -15.65 0.77 14.93
CA ARG A 150 -16.45 -0.19 14.16
C ARG A 150 -15.69 -1.50 13.88
N ILE A 151 -14.40 -1.42 13.56
CA ILE A 151 -13.59 -2.61 13.28
C ILE A 151 -13.27 -3.38 14.56
N GLN A 152 -12.99 -2.70 15.67
CA GLN A 152 -12.78 -3.35 16.97
C GLN A 152 -14.03 -4.12 17.42
N ASP A 153 -15.21 -3.52 17.27
CA ASP A 153 -16.49 -4.15 17.58
C ASP A 153 -16.77 -5.36 16.68
N SER A 154 -16.39 -5.28 15.40
CA SER A 154 -16.57 -6.36 14.42
C SER A 154 -15.60 -7.53 14.62
N CYS A 155 -14.43 -7.29 15.23
CA CYS A 155 -13.40 -8.31 15.53
C CYS A 155 -13.58 -8.98 16.90
N GLY A 156 -14.59 -8.59 17.70
CA GLY A 156 -14.94 -9.29 18.93
C GLY A 156 -13.95 -9.13 20.09
N THR A 157 -13.11 -8.09 20.09
CA THR A 157 -12.24 -7.81 21.23
C THR A 157 -13.06 -7.11 22.32
N LYS A 158 -13.79 -7.88 23.13
CA LYS A 158 -14.35 -7.36 24.37
C LYS A 158 -13.19 -6.85 25.23
N LYS A 159 -13.13 -5.54 25.48
CA LYS A 159 -12.29 -4.95 26.52
C LYS A 159 -12.61 -5.66 27.84
N GLY A 160 -11.65 -6.43 28.34
CA GLY A 160 -11.62 -6.96 29.70
C GLY A 160 -10.80 -6.05 30.60
#